data_AF-A0A961V2B0-F1
#
_entry.id   AF-A0A961V2B0-F1
#
_cell.length_a   1.000
_cell.length_b   1.000
_cell.length_c   1.000
_cell.angle_alpha   90.00
_cell.angle_beta   90.00
_cell.angle_gamma   90.00
#
_symmetry.space_group_name_H-M   'P 1'
#
loop_
_entity.id
_entity.type
_entity.pdbx_description
1 polymer ?
#
loop_
_entity_poly.entity_id
_entity_poly.type
_entity_poly.pdbx_seq_one_letter_code
_entity_poly.pdbx_strand_id
1 'polypeptide(L)'
;SGGPGKDMLLGRGGKDVFVFDEALGAANADKIKGFKHKKDSIFLDKDVFAAVGTKVSKKEYFEGKKAHDGNDHIIRKGNKLFYDEDGKGGKKQVLFAKLDKKAVTDHHDFDVGDFVI
;
A
#
# COMPACT_ATOMS: atom_id res chain seq x y z
N SER A 1 12.64 1.48 2.37
CA SER A 1 11.72 2.56 2.77
C SER A 1 12.21 3.89 2.21
N GLY A 2 11.35 4.91 2.21
CA GLY A 2 11.72 6.31 1.95
C GLY A 2 12.11 7.08 3.21
N GLY A 3 11.57 6.66 4.36
CA GLY A 3 11.62 7.43 5.59
C GLY A 3 10.53 8.52 5.61
N PRO A 4 10.59 9.47 6.56
CA PRO A 4 9.59 10.52 6.68
C PRO A 4 9.60 11.47 5.49
N GLY A 5 8.42 11.86 5.01
CA GLY A 5 8.24 12.80 3.91
C GLY A 5 7.73 12.15 2.62
N LYS A 6 7.78 12.91 1.52
CA LYS A 6 7.34 12.43 0.20
C LYS A 6 8.54 11.98 -0.60
N ASP A 7 8.73 10.67 -0.67
CA ASP A 7 9.89 10.10 -1.34
C ASP A 7 9.57 9.51 -2.71
N MET A 8 10.63 9.28 -3.47
CA MET A 8 10.56 8.56 -4.73
C MET A 8 11.31 7.23 -4.59
N LEU A 9 10.55 6.15 -4.44
CA LEU A 9 11.08 4.81 -4.31
C LEU A 9 11.25 4.21 -5.71
N LEU A 10 12.49 3.89 -6.09
CA LEU A 10 12.85 3.42 -7.42
C LEU A 10 13.12 1.91 -7.40
N GLY A 11 12.32 1.14 -8.15
CA GLY A 11 12.64 -0.25 -8.48
C GLY A 11 13.79 -0.29 -9.48
N ARG A 12 14.88 -0.98 -9.15
CA ARG A 12 16.10 -1.02 -9.97
C ARG A 12 16.25 -2.33 -10.73
N GLY A 13 15.19 -3.14 -10.80
CA GLY A 13 15.25 -4.47 -11.41
C GLY A 13 15.57 -5.54 -10.38
N GLY A 14 15.51 -6.81 -10.77
CA GLY A 14 15.43 -7.88 -9.76
C GLY A 14 14.05 -7.90 -9.09
N LYS A 15 14.00 -8.43 -7.86
CA LYS A 15 12.82 -8.41 -6.98
C LYS A 15 13.02 -7.29 -5.97
N ASP A 16 12.25 -6.22 -6.10
CA ASP A 16 12.35 -5.04 -5.24
C ASP A 16 11.31 -5.12 -4.09
N VAL A 17 11.62 -4.56 -2.92
CA VAL A 17 10.69 -4.44 -1.79
C VAL A 17 10.52 -2.96 -1.42
N PHE A 18 9.28 -2.47 -1.48
CA PHE A 18 8.90 -1.10 -1.15
C PHE A 18 8.25 -1.05 0.23
N VAL A 19 9.03 -0.64 1.23
CA VAL A 19 8.60 -0.62 2.64
C VAL A 19 7.88 0.69 2.98
N PHE A 20 6.71 0.57 3.61
CA PHE A 20 5.92 1.65 4.20
C PHE A 20 5.78 1.43 5.70
N ASP A 21 6.60 2.17 6.45
CA ASP A 21 6.85 2.07 7.89
C ASP A 21 6.64 3.41 8.62
N GLU A 22 6.15 4.43 7.91
CA GLU A 22 6.02 5.80 8.41
C GLU A 22 4.56 6.20 8.63
N ALA A 23 4.35 7.24 9.44
CA ALA A 23 3.01 7.74 9.76
C ALA A 23 2.17 8.01 8.50
N LEU A 24 0.93 7.50 8.46
CA LEU A 24 0.07 7.65 7.30
C LEU A 24 -0.36 9.10 7.06
N GLY A 25 -0.31 9.53 5.81
CA GLY A 25 -0.84 10.84 5.44
C GLY A 25 -0.36 11.33 4.09
N ALA A 26 -1.02 12.37 3.58
CA ALA A 26 -0.61 12.99 2.33
C ALA A 26 0.81 13.59 2.38
N ALA A 27 1.36 13.83 3.58
CA ALA A 27 2.73 14.27 3.80
C ALA A 27 3.75 13.14 3.62
N ASN A 28 3.34 11.88 3.80
CA ASN A 28 4.17 10.67 3.68
C ASN A 28 3.72 9.78 2.50
N ALA A 29 3.09 10.38 1.50
CA ALA A 29 2.54 9.67 0.36
C ALA A 29 3.59 9.51 -0.75
N ASP A 30 4.38 8.45 -0.65
CA ASP A 30 5.51 8.16 -1.54
C ASP A 30 5.09 7.84 -2.97
N LYS A 31 6.03 8.02 -3.88
CA LYS A 31 5.91 7.63 -5.27
C LYS A 31 6.79 6.43 -5.58
N ILE A 32 6.16 5.30 -5.89
CA ILE A 32 6.82 4.11 -6.39
C ILE A 32 6.96 4.22 -7.91
N LYS A 33 8.19 4.05 -8.40
CA LYS A 33 8.51 3.99 -9.83
C LYS A 33 9.12 2.65 -10.18
N GLY A 34 8.69 2.07 -11.29
CA GLY A 34 9.24 0.82 -11.82
C GLY A 34 8.71 -0.44 -11.16
N PHE A 35 7.61 -0.37 -10.40
CA PHE A 35 6.97 -1.52 -9.76
C PHE A 35 6.55 -2.58 -10.80
N LYS A 36 6.85 -3.85 -10.50
CA LYS A 36 6.53 -5.01 -11.34
C LYS A 36 5.68 -6.01 -10.55
N HIS A 37 4.41 -6.10 -10.95
CA HIS A 37 3.45 -7.08 -10.45
C HIS A 37 4.01 -8.51 -10.45
N LYS A 38 3.75 -9.26 -9.37
CA LYS A 38 4.22 -10.65 -9.11
C LYS A 38 5.73 -10.81 -9.03
N LYS A 39 6.48 -9.70 -8.95
CA LYS A 39 7.94 -9.71 -8.87
C LYS A 39 8.45 -8.89 -7.70
N ASP A 40 7.89 -7.70 -7.55
CA ASP A 40 8.21 -6.78 -6.47
C ASP A 40 7.11 -6.84 -5.41
N SER A 41 7.45 -6.52 -4.17
CA SER A 41 6.50 -6.46 -3.05
C SER A 41 6.39 -5.04 -2.50
N ILE A 42 5.21 -4.71 -1.98
CA ILE A 42 4.96 -3.57 -1.10
C ILE A 42 4.82 -4.13 0.30
N PHE A 43 5.74 -3.76 1.19
CA PHE A 43 5.74 -4.21 2.56
C PHE A 43 5.06 -3.16 3.44
N LEU A 44 4.02 -3.57 4.15
CA LEU A 44 3.24 -2.73 5.06
C LEU A 44 3.66 -3.04 6.48
N ASP A 45 4.12 -2.03 7.20
CA ASP A 45 4.36 -2.18 8.62
C ASP A 45 3.04 -2.43 9.36
N LYS A 46 2.99 -3.49 10.17
CA LYS A 46 1.74 -3.93 10.81
C LYS A 46 1.23 -2.94 11.85
N ASP A 47 2.10 -2.13 12.46
CA ASP A 47 1.69 -1.16 13.48
C ASP A 47 1.12 0.11 12.80
N VAL A 48 1.64 0.46 11.63
CA VAL A 48 1.12 1.55 10.79
C VAL A 48 -0.19 1.17 10.10
N PHE A 49 -0.30 -0.07 9.62
CA PHE A 49 -1.46 -0.59 8.89
C PHE A 49 -2.30 -1.56 9.75
N ALA A 50 -2.53 -1.21 11.01
CA ALA A 50 -3.06 -2.11 12.06
C ALA A 50 -4.44 -2.78 11.79
N ALA A 51 -5.26 -2.25 10.89
CA ALA A 51 -6.52 -2.88 10.50
C ALA A 51 -6.33 -4.01 9.47
N VAL A 52 -5.21 -3.98 8.74
CA VAL A 52 -4.82 -5.12 7.91
C VAL A 52 -4.39 -6.24 8.85
N GLY A 53 -4.94 -7.43 8.65
CA GLY A 53 -4.52 -8.62 9.39
C GLY A 53 -3.07 -9.02 9.08
N THR A 54 -2.71 -10.27 9.38
CA THR A 54 -1.35 -10.78 9.13
C THR A 54 -0.96 -10.89 7.64
N LYS A 55 -1.88 -10.59 6.71
CA LYS A 55 -1.65 -10.59 5.26
C LYS A 55 -2.73 -9.77 4.57
N VAL A 56 -2.39 -9.20 3.42
CA VAL A 56 -3.39 -8.66 2.49
C VAL A 56 -4.02 -9.81 1.71
N SER A 57 -5.16 -10.31 2.18
CA SER A 57 -5.93 -11.30 1.44
C SER A 57 -6.72 -10.67 0.29
N LYS A 58 -7.35 -11.48 -0.57
CA LYS A 58 -8.26 -10.95 -1.59
C LYS A 58 -9.41 -10.10 -1.02
N LYS A 59 -9.82 -10.33 0.23
CA LYS A 59 -10.86 -9.54 0.91
C LYS A 59 -10.32 -8.24 1.51
N GLU A 60 -9.00 -8.12 1.66
CA GLU A 60 -8.34 -6.92 2.20
C GLU A 60 -8.06 -5.89 1.11
N TYR A 61 -8.13 -6.31 -0.16
CA TYR A 61 -7.75 -5.51 -1.30
C TYR A 61 -8.92 -5.28 -2.24
N PHE A 62 -9.23 -4.00 -2.48
CA PHE A 62 -10.30 -3.62 -3.38
C PHE A 62 -9.84 -2.57 -4.39
N GLU A 63 -10.17 -2.80 -5.67
CA GLU A 63 -9.99 -1.80 -6.73
C GLU A 63 -11.27 -0.99 -6.90
N GLY A 64 -11.25 0.27 -6.47
CA GLY A 64 -12.44 1.12 -6.51
C GLY A 64 -12.20 2.55 -6.05
N LYS A 65 -13.29 3.30 -5.86
CA LYS A 65 -13.22 4.72 -5.43
C LYS A 65 -12.98 4.85 -3.93
N LYS A 66 -13.44 3.87 -3.15
CA LYS A 66 -13.37 3.68 -1.70
C LYS A 66 -13.67 2.20 -1.42
N ALA A 67 -13.48 1.77 -0.18
CA ALA A 67 -13.93 0.48 0.33
C ALA A 67 -15.38 0.14 -0.05
N HIS A 68 -15.62 -1.14 -0.32
CA HIS A 68 -16.89 -1.71 -0.76
C HIS A 68 -17.58 -2.52 0.34
N ASP A 69 -16.84 -3.33 1.09
CA ASP A 69 -17.35 -4.09 2.25
C ASP A 69 -16.42 -3.98 3.46
N GLY A 70 -16.82 -4.48 4.63
CA GLY A 70 -16.12 -4.21 5.90
C GLY A 70 -14.70 -4.75 6.07
N ASN A 71 -14.08 -5.34 5.05
CA ASN A 71 -12.71 -5.84 5.13
C ASN A 71 -11.76 -5.15 4.15
N ASP A 72 -12.22 -4.20 3.32
CA ASP A 72 -11.40 -3.59 2.28
C ASP A 72 -10.45 -2.54 2.89
N HIS A 73 -9.35 -2.98 3.48
CA HIS A 73 -8.39 -2.09 4.15
C HIS A 73 -7.35 -1.49 3.21
N ILE A 74 -7.05 -2.12 2.07
CA ILE A 74 -6.17 -1.61 1.03
C ILE A 74 -6.97 -1.30 -0.23
N ILE A 75 -7.13 0.00 -0.52
CA ILE A 75 -7.91 0.45 -1.67
C ILE A 75 -6.99 0.94 -2.77
N ARG A 76 -7.17 0.36 -3.95
CA ARG A 76 -6.58 0.90 -5.16
C ARG A 76 -7.56 1.76 -5.93
N LYS A 77 -7.18 3.00 -6.19
CA LYS A 77 -7.92 3.93 -7.04
C LYS A 77 -7.04 4.44 -8.17
N GLY A 78 -7.08 3.75 -9.31
CA GLY A 78 -6.21 4.02 -10.46
C GLY A 78 -4.75 3.72 -10.11
N ASN A 79 -3.90 4.74 -10.09
CA ASN A 79 -2.47 4.61 -9.75
C ASN A 79 -2.15 5.01 -8.31
N LYS A 80 -3.15 4.99 -7.42
CA LYS A 80 -3.00 5.38 -6.01
C LYS A 80 -3.44 4.24 -5.12
N LEU A 81 -2.71 4.04 -4.03
CA LEU A 81 -3.03 3.10 -2.97
C LEU A 81 -3.40 3.87 -1.71
N PHE A 82 -4.50 3.46 -1.08
CA PHE A 82 -5.02 4.05 0.13
C PHE A 82 -5.19 2.97 1.18
N TYR A 83 -5.05 3.37 2.44
CA TYR A 83 -5.44 2.58 3.58
C TYR A 83 -6.79 3.07 4.10
N ASP A 84 -7.74 2.17 4.27
CA ASP A 84 -9.04 2.45 4.87
C ASP A 84 -9.16 1.73 6.21
N GLU A 85 -8.99 2.48 7.30
CA GLU A 85 -8.92 1.93 8.65
C GLU A 85 -10.23 1.22 9.07
N ASP A 86 -11.40 1.67 8.58
CA ASP A 86 -12.67 1.02 8.93
C ASP A 86 -13.08 -0.08 7.96
N GLY A 87 -12.32 -0.26 6.88
CA GLY A 87 -12.54 -1.26 5.84
C GLY A 87 -13.79 -1.03 5.01
N LYS A 88 -14.80 -0.28 5.47
CA LYS A 88 -16.16 -0.14 4.88
C LYS A 88 -16.40 1.18 4.13
N GLY A 89 -15.44 2.10 4.15
CA GLY A 89 -15.50 3.36 3.40
C GLY A 89 -16.42 4.40 4.03
N GLY A 90 -16.64 4.30 5.35
CA GLY A 90 -17.32 5.30 6.17
C GLY A 90 -16.34 6.35 6.70
N LYS A 91 -15.14 5.91 7.11
CA LYS A 91 -14.00 6.75 7.41
C LYS A 91 -13.33 7.23 6.12
N LYS A 92 -12.49 8.27 6.26
CA LYS A 92 -11.69 8.80 5.15
C LYS A 92 -10.46 7.90 4.96
N GLN A 93 -10.42 7.16 3.85
CA GLN A 93 -9.20 6.46 3.42
C GLN A 93 -8.00 7.42 3.27
N VAL A 94 -6.81 6.97 3.68
CA VAL A 94 -5.57 7.74 3.71
C VAL A 94 -4.66 7.32 2.57
N LEU A 95 -4.24 8.28 1.74
CA LEU A 95 -3.28 8.03 0.66
C LEU A 95 -1.91 7.75 1.25
N PHE A 96 -1.31 6.60 0.93
CA PHE A 96 0.05 6.25 1.35
C PHE A 96 1.00 6.05 0.18
N ALA A 97 0.52 5.65 -1.01
CA ALA A 97 1.39 5.47 -2.16
C ALA A 97 0.79 5.92 -3.49
N LYS A 98 1.66 6.34 -4.40
CA LYS A 98 1.37 6.58 -5.82
C LYS A 98 2.26 5.69 -6.68
N LEU A 99 1.66 4.93 -7.57
CA LEU A 99 2.33 4.09 -8.55
C LEU A 99 2.51 4.84 -9.88
N ASP A 100 3.34 4.27 -10.77
CA ASP A 100 3.30 4.63 -12.19
C ASP A 100 1.91 4.37 -12.79
N LYS A 101 1.51 5.20 -13.76
CA LYS A 101 0.14 5.17 -14.32
C LYS A 101 -0.29 3.79 -14.87
N LYS A 102 0.68 3.00 -15.33
CA LYS A 102 0.46 1.67 -15.93
C LYS A 102 0.82 0.52 -15.00
N ALA A 103 1.28 0.80 -13.78
CA ALA A 103 1.57 -0.24 -12.81
C ALA A 103 0.29 -1.07 -12.57
N VAL A 104 0.46 -2.35 -12.34
CA VAL A 104 -0.61 -3.27 -11.92
C VAL A 104 -0.20 -3.80 -10.55
N THR A 105 -1.18 -4.04 -9.69
CA THR A 105 -1.06 -4.62 -8.36
C THR A 105 -2.27 -5.49 -8.10
N ASP A 106 -2.11 -6.55 -7.34
CA ASP A 106 -3.18 -7.23 -6.62
C ASP A 106 -2.71 -7.59 -5.21
N HIS A 107 -3.57 -8.26 -4.43
CA HIS A 107 -3.27 -8.66 -3.06
C HIS A 107 -1.99 -9.50 -2.87
N HIS A 108 -1.48 -10.20 -3.89
CA HIS A 108 -0.22 -10.95 -3.80
C HIS A 108 1.03 -10.07 -3.79
N ASP A 109 0.90 -8.80 -4.16
CA ASP A 109 2.01 -7.86 -4.17
C ASP A 109 2.26 -7.21 -2.80
N PHE A 110 1.51 -7.61 -1.76
CA PHE A 110 1.58 -6.99 -0.44
C PHE A 110 1.97 -7.99 0.63
N ASP A 111 2.99 -7.62 1.39
CA ASP A 111 3.43 -8.31 2.59
C ASP A 111 3.13 -7.43 3.82
N VAL A 112 2.87 -8.05 4.97
CA VAL A 112 2.56 -7.34 6.23
C VAL A 112 3.41 -7.93 7.34
N GLY A 113 4.03 -7.08 8.17
CA GLY A 113 4.78 -7.52 9.33
C GLY A 113 5.57 -6.40 9.99
N ASP A 114 6.47 -6.78 10.91
CA ASP A 114 7.46 -5.86 11.44
C ASP A 114 8.67 -5.86 10.51
N PHE A 115 8.99 -4.70 9.95
CA PHE A 115 10.26 -4.56 9.24
C PHE A 115 11.36 -4.25 10.26
N VAL A 116 12.07 -5.27 10.72
CA VAL A 116 13.24 -5.09 11.57
C VAL A 116 14.43 -4.75 10.68
N ILE A 117 14.97 -3.53 10.85
CA ILE A 117 16.18 -3.04 10.18
C ILE A 117 17.45 -3.59 10.84
#